data_AF-A0A5W0MSA3-F1
#
_entry.id   AF-A0A5W0MSA3-F1
#
_cell.length_a   1.000
_cell.length_b   1.000
_cell.length_c   1.000
_cell.angle_alpha   90.00
_cell.angle_beta   90.00
_cell.angle_gamma   90.00
#
_symmetry.space_group_name_H-M   'P 1'
#
loop_
_entity.id
_entity.type
_entity.pdbx_description
1 polymer ?
#
loop_
_entity_poly.entity_id
_entity_poly.type
_entity_poly.pdbx_seq_one_letter_code
_entity_poly.pdbx_strand_id
1 'polypeptide(L)'
;MLVWLAEHLVKYYSGFNVFSYLTFRAIVSLLTALFISLWMGPRMIARLQKLSFGQVVRNDGPESHFSKRGTPTMGGIMILTAIVISVLLWAYPSNPYVWCVLVVLIGYGIIGFVDDYRKVVRKDTKGLIARWKYFWMSVIALGVAFALYLVGKDTPATQLVVPFFKDVMPQLGLFYILLSYFVIVGTGNAVNLTDGLDGLAIMPTVFVAAGFALVAWATGNMNFANYLHIPYLRHAGELVIVCTAIVGAGLGFLWFNTYPAQVFMGDVGSLALGGALGIIAVLLRQEFLLVIMGGVFVVETLSVILQVGSFKLRGQRIFRMAPIHHHYELKGWPEPRVIVRFWIISLMLVLIGLATLKVR
;
A
#
# COMPACT_ATOMS: atom_id res chain seq x y z
N MET A 1 20.34 -7.14 7.04
CA MET A 1 21.19 -6.12 6.40
C MET A 1 22.30 -6.81 5.63
N LEU A 2 21.92 -7.64 4.66
CA LEU A 2 22.89 -8.46 3.92
C LEU A 2 23.69 -7.63 2.93
N VAL A 3 23.14 -6.53 2.43
CA VAL A 3 23.86 -5.64 1.51
C VAL A 3 25.07 -4.99 2.19
N TRP A 4 24.88 -4.45 3.39
CA TRP A 4 25.99 -3.86 4.16
C TRP A 4 27.09 -4.89 4.47
N LEU A 5 26.69 -6.13 4.80
CA LEU A 5 27.63 -7.23 5.01
C LEU A 5 28.34 -7.60 3.70
N ALA A 6 27.62 -7.69 2.59
CA ALA A 6 28.16 -8.02 1.29
C ALA A 6 29.19 -6.97 0.84
N GLU A 7 28.92 -5.68 1.01
CA GLU A 7 29.90 -4.61 0.73
C GLU A 7 31.19 -4.76 1.53
N HIS A 8 31.10 -5.18 2.80
CA HIS A 8 32.29 -5.45 3.60
C HIS A 8 33.07 -6.66 3.08
N LEU A 9 32.36 -7.69 2.58
CA LEU A 9 32.94 -8.91 2.03
C LEU A 9 33.52 -8.75 0.62
N VAL A 10 33.13 -7.70 -0.13
CA VAL A 10 33.72 -7.39 -1.46
C VAL A 10 35.24 -7.24 -1.39
N LYS A 11 35.78 -6.77 -0.25
CA LYS A 11 37.23 -6.64 -0.02
C LYS A 11 37.97 -7.98 -0.06
N TYR A 12 37.28 -9.08 0.23
CA TYR A 12 37.83 -10.44 0.27
C TYR A 12 37.48 -11.25 -0.97
N TYR A 13 36.31 -11.02 -1.58
CA TYR A 13 35.90 -11.69 -2.81
C TYR A 13 35.00 -10.81 -3.68
N SER A 14 35.42 -10.56 -4.92
CA SER A 14 34.74 -9.63 -5.85
C SER A 14 33.33 -10.06 -6.24
N GLY A 15 32.99 -11.35 -6.13
CA GLY A 15 31.65 -11.85 -6.44
C GLY A 15 30.54 -11.30 -5.52
N PHE A 16 30.88 -10.79 -4.33
CA PHE A 16 29.90 -10.11 -3.48
C PHE A 16 29.41 -8.78 -4.06
N ASN A 17 30.08 -8.24 -5.09
CA ASN A 17 29.66 -6.99 -5.73
C ASN A 17 28.30 -7.12 -6.46
N VAL A 18 27.87 -8.37 -6.75
CA VAL A 18 26.52 -8.65 -7.28
C VAL A 18 25.43 -8.05 -6.38
N PHE A 19 25.64 -8.03 -5.07
CA PHE A 19 24.70 -7.47 -4.10
C PHE A 19 24.68 -5.95 -4.08
N SER A 20 25.63 -5.26 -4.72
CA SER A 20 25.64 -3.80 -4.82
C SER A 20 24.68 -3.29 -5.90
N TYR A 21 24.41 -4.09 -6.93
CA TYR A 21 23.56 -3.68 -8.07
C TYR A 21 22.09 -3.56 -7.66
N LEU A 22 21.51 -2.38 -7.88
CA LEU A 22 20.12 -2.09 -7.55
C LEU A 22 19.13 -3.06 -8.21
N THR A 23 19.36 -3.40 -9.49
CA THR A 23 18.50 -4.30 -10.25
C THR A 23 18.50 -5.72 -9.68
N PHE A 24 19.68 -6.24 -9.33
CA PHE A 24 19.81 -7.53 -8.67
C PHE A 24 19.08 -7.52 -7.33
N ARG A 25 19.35 -6.53 -6.47
CA ARG A 25 18.70 -6.36 -5.17
C ARG A 25 17.17 -6.27 -5.28
N ALA A 26 16.66 -5.59 -6.30
CA ALA A 26 15.23 -5.48 -6.55
C ALA A 26 14.60 -6.85 -6.86
N ILE A 27 15.25 -7.66 -7.70
CA ILE A 27 14.78 -9.02 -8.02
C ILE A 27 14.81 -9.91 -6.78
N VAL A 28 15.93 -9.95 -6.05
CA VAL A 28 16.02 -10.80 -4.85
C VAL A 28 15.12 -10.32 -3.72
N SER A 29 14.84 -9.02 -3.63
CA SER A 29 13.85 -8.45 -2.69
C SER A 29 12.44 -8.98 -2.96
N LEU A 30 12.03 -8.95 -4.24
CA LEU A 30 10.75 -9.54 -4.66
C LEU A 30 10.70 -11.03 -4.35
N LEU A 31 11.70 -11.79 -4.80
CA LEU A 31 11.71 -13.25 -4.62
C LEU A 31 11.77 -13.65 -3.14
N THR A 32 12.51 -12.92 -2.33
CA THR A 32 12.59 -13.16 -0.87
C THR A 32 11.24 -12.92 -0.21
N ALA A 33 10.58 -11.81 -0.51
CA ALA A 33 9.26 -11.49 0.04
C ALA A 33 8.18 -12.50 -0.42
N LEU A 34 8.21 -12.88 -1.70
CA LEU A 34 7.33 -13.92 -2.26
C LEU A 34 7.55 -15.27 -1.57
N PHE A 35 8.80 -15.71 -1.45
CA PHE A 35 9.17 -16.97 -0.80
C PHE A 35 8.72 -17.01 0.66
N ILE A 36 9.00 -15.96 1.44
CA ILE A 36 8.59 -15.88 2.84
C ILE A 36 7.07 -15.95 2.97
N SER A 37 6.34 -15.24 2.10
CA SER A 37 4.88 -15.26 2.08
C SER A 37 4.34 -16.67 1.78
N LEU A 38 4.82 -17.32 0.72
CA LEU A 38 4.40 -18.69 0.35
C LEU A 38 4.78 -19.73 1.42
N TRP A 39 5.96 -19.62 2.01
CA TRP A 39 6.43 -20.56 3.03
C TRP A 39 5.69 -20.41 4.37
N MET A 40 5.34 -19.17 4.74
CA MET A 40 4.65 -18.89 5.99
C MET A 40 3.13 -19.11 5.88
N GLY A 41 2.55 -18.92 4.70
CA GLY A 41 1.11 -18.98 4.43
C GLY A 41 0.40 -20.18 5.04
N PRO A 42 0.73 -21.44 4.68
CA PRO A 42 0.00 -22.61 5.16
C PRO A 42 -0.01 -22.73 6.70
N ARG A 43 1.12 -22.43 7.34
CA ARG A 43 1.25 -22.51 8.81
C ARG A 43 0.47 -21.40 9.50
N MET A 44 0.51 -20.18 8.95
CA MET A 44 -0.20 -19.04 9.52
C MET A 44 -1.71 -19.20 9.35
N ILE A 45 -2.18 -19.62 8.16
CA ILE A 45 -3.60 -19.87 7.88
C ILE A 45 -4.15 -20.91 8.85
N ALA A 46 -3.47 -22.04 9.04
CA ALA A 46 -3.89 -23.08 9.99
C ALA A 46 -3.97 -22.58 11.44
N ARG A 47 -3.07 -21.66 11.85
CA ARG A 47 -3.13 -21.03 13.19
C ARG A 47 -4.28 -20.03 13.30
N LEU A 48 -4.48 -19.20 12.29
CA LEU A 48 -5.56 -18.21 12.28
C LEU A 48 -6.93 -18.88 12.22
N GLN A 49 -7.10 -19.97 11.47
CA GLN A 49 -8.33 -20.76 11.45
C GLN A 49 -8.73 -21.25 12.85
N LYS A 50 -7.75 -21.67 13.67
CA LYS A 50 -8.01 -22.07 15.06
C LYS A 50 -8.44 -20.90 15.93
N LEU A 51 -7.91 -19.69 15.69
CA LEU A 51 -8.27 -18.47 16.43
C LEU A 51 -9.61 -17.87 15.99
N SER A 52 -9.96 -18.02 14.70
CA SER A 52 -11.22 -17.51 14.12
C SER A 52 -12.41 -18.45 14.33
N PHE A 53 -12.21 -19.60 14.97
CA PHE A 53 -13.28 -20.56 15.25
C PHE A 53 -14.35 -19.94 16.16
N GLY A 54 -15.59 -19.84 15.66
CA GLY A 54 -16.72 -19.26 16.39
C GLY A 54 -16.92 -17.75 16.22
N GLN A 55 -16.37 -17.13 15.17
CA GLN A 55 -16.69 -15.74 14.82
C GLN A 55 -18.19 -15.57 14.47
N VAL A 56 -18.81 -14.54 15.06
CA VAL A 56 -20.17 -14.11 14.76
C VAL A 56 -20.13 -13.25 13.49
N VAL A 57 -20.77 -13.71 12.42
CA VAL A 57 -20.85 -12.97 11.15
C VAL A 57 -21.77 -11.76 11.33
N ARG A 58 -21.36 -10.61 10.79
CA ARG A 58 -22.15 -9.38 10.77
C ARG A 58 -23.27 -9.51 9.73
N ASN A 59 -24.50 -9.09 10.05
CA ASN A 59 -25.66 -9.24 9.16
C ASN A 59 -25.74 -8.15 8.06
N ASP A 60 -24.73 -7.29 7.96
CA ASP A 60 -24.84 -6.00 7.26
C ASP A 60 -24.29 -6.04 5.80
N GLY A 61 -24.00 -7.23 5.26
CA GLY A 61 -23.34 -7.44 3.95
C GLY A 61 -24.18 -8.22 2.92
N PRO A 62 -23.76 -8.27 1.63
CA PRO A 62 -24.44 -9.04 0.60
C PRO A 62 -24.52 -10.53 0.93
N GLU A 63 -25.56 -11.23 0.43
CA GLU A 63 -25.77 -12.65 0.73
C GLU A 63 -24.61 -13.57 0.29
N SER A 64 -23.86 -13.17 -0.74
CA SER A 64 -22.64 -13.85 -1.19
C SER A 64 -21.61 -14.02 -0.07
N HIS A 65 -21.53 -13.08 0.87
CA HIS A 65 -20.60 -13.13 1.99
C HIS A 65 -20.94 -14.19 3.06
N PHE A 66 -22.18 -14.68 3.12
CA PHE A 66 -22.52 -15.75 4.06
C PHE A 66 -21.86 -17.09 3.71
N SER A 67 -21.47 -17.29 2.45
CA SER A 67 -20.71 -18.47 2.02
C SER A 67 -19.24 -18.45 2.47
N LYS A 68 -18.71 -17.28 2.87
CA LYS A 68 -17.33 -17.08 3.32
C LYS A 68 -17.12 -17.38 4.82
N ARG A 69 -18.03 -18.13 5.43
CA ARG A 69 -17.94 -18.52 6.85
C ARG A 69 -16.70 -19.40 7.07
N GLY A 70 -15.87 -19.00 8.04
CA GLY A 70 -14.71 -19.78 8.49
C GLY A 70 -13.37 -19.38 7.86
N THR A 71 -13.35 -18.48 6.88
CA THR A 71 -12.09 -17.92 6.36
C THR A 71 -11.49 -16.96 7.40
N PRO A 72 -10.25 -17.22 7.88
CA PRO A 72 -9.61 -16.36 8.87
C PRO A 72 -9.26 -14.98 8.31
N THR A 73 -9.20 -13.98 9.20
CA THR A 73 -8.64 -12.64 8.92
C THR A 73 -7.26 -12.49 9.56
N MET A 74 -6.62 -11.31 9.44
CA MET A 74 -5.24 -11.00 9.86
C MET A 74 -4.14 -11.54 8.94
N GLY A 75 -4.46 -11.88 7.69
CA GLY A 75 -3.48 -12.29 6.69
C GLY A 75 -2.41 -11.24 6.39
N GLY A 76 -2.69 -9.97 6.67
CA GLY A 76 -1.73 -8.87 6.59
C GLY A 76 -0.47 -9.07 7.41
N ILE A 77 -0.50 -9.85 8.51
CA ILE A 77 0.70 -10.19 9.29
C ILE A 77 1.75 -10.86 8.39
N MET A 78 1.31 -11.71 7.47
CA MET A 78 2.21 -12.37 6.53
C MET A 78 2.82 -11.41 5.53
N ILE A 79 2.01 -10.52 4.99
CA ILE A 79 2.45 -9.49 4.06
C ILE A 79 3.51 -8.62 4.73
N LEU A 80 3.24 -8.12 5.93
CA LEU A 80 4.13 -7.22 6.65
C LEU A 80 5.44 -7.90 7.04
N THR A 81 5.37 -9.13 7.54
CA THR A 81 6.56 -9.91 7.89
C THR A 81 7.45 -10.15 6.67
N ALA A 82 6.85 -10.54 5.54
CA ALA A 82 7.57 -10.74 4.29
C ALA A 82 8.24 -9.45 3.77
N ILE A 83 7.53 -8.32 3.79
CA ILE A 83 8.06 -7.01 3.38
C ILE A 83 9.20 -6.59 4.30
N VAL A 84 8.97 -6.56 5.62
CA VAL A 84 9.95 -6.05 6.60
C VAL A 84 11.23 -6.88 6.54
N ILE A 85 11.15 -8.20 6.53
CA ILE A 85 12.33 -9.06 6.43
C ILE A 85 13.07 -8.80 5.12
N SER A 86 12.36 -8.78 3.98
CA SER A 86 13.00 -8.57 2.68
C SER A 86 13.70 -7.20 2.59
N VAL A 87 13.03 -6.13 3.03
CA VAL A 87 13.61 -4.77 3.05
C VAL A 87 14.82 -4.71 3.97
N LEU A 88 14.75 -5.28 5.18
CA LEU A 88 15.90 -5.29 6.09
C LEU A 88 17.09 -6.10 5.56
N LEU A 89 16.86 -7.09 4.70
CA LEU A 89 17.92 -7.85 4.06
C LEU A 89 18.56 -7.07 2.90
N TRP A 90 17.76 -6.43 2.05
CA TRP A 90 18.19 -5.95 0.73
C TRP A 90 18.26 -4.43 0.55
N ALA A 91 17.73 -3.62 1.48
CA ALA A 91 17.83 -2.17 1.41
C ALA A 91 19.03 -1.64 2.21
N TYR A 92 19.57 -0.49 1.79
CA TYR A 92 20.61 0.20 2.56
C TYR A 92 20.03 0.81 3.84
N PRO A 93 20.57 0.47 5.02
CA PRO A 93 20.10 0.99 6.31
C PRO A 93 20.37 2.49 6.48
N SER A 94 21.33 3.04 5.73
CA SER A 94 21.68 4.46 5.76
C SER A 94 20.66 5.32 5.03
N ASN A 95 19.73 4.73 4.28
CA ASN A 95 18.76 5.47 3.51
C ASN A 95 17.55 5.87 4.37
N PRO A 96 17.29 7.18 4.58
CA PRO A 96 16.20 7.65 5.43
C PRO A 96 14.82 7.33 4.86
N TYR A 97 14.67 7.24 3.53
CA TYR A 97 13.38 6.98 2.88
C TYR A 97 12.85 5.59 3.24
N VAL A 98 13.73 4.59 3.32
CA VAL A 98 13.37 3.22 3.72
C VAL A 98 12.76 3.22 5.12
N TRP A 99 13.36 3.95 6.06
CA TRP A 99 12.85 4.06 7.43
C TRP A 99 11.53 4.81 7.51
N CYS A 100 11.34 5.89 6.74
CA CYS A 100 10.05 6.57 6.66
C CYS A 100 8.94 5.59 6.22
N VAL A 101 9.19 4.75 5.21
CA VAL A 101 8.20 3.74 4.80
C VAL A 101 8.00 2.68 5.86
N LEU A 102 9.06 2.15 6.48
CA LEU A 102 8.95 1.12 7.51
C LEU A 102 8.20 1.62 8.75
N VAL A 103 8.41 2.86 9.18
CA VAL A 103 7.68 3.47 10.31
C VAL A 103 6.17 3.52 10.03
N VAL A 104 5.77 3.96 8.83
CA VAL A 104 4.36 4.01 8.45
C VAL A 104 3.79 2.60 8.29
N LEU A 105 4.48 1.71 7.57
CA LEU A 105 4.06 0.33 7.31
C LEU A 105 3.84 -0.45 8.63
N ILE A 106 4.84 -0.45 9.51
CA ILE A 106 4.79 -1.15 10.81
C ILE A 106 3.79 -0.47 11.73
N GLY A 107 3.80 0.86 11.81
CA GLY A 107 2.90 1.62 12.67
C GLY A 107 1.42 1.41 12.32
N TYR A 108 1.07 1.50 11.03
CA TYR A 108 -0.30 1.22 10.57
C TYR A 108 -0.64 -0.26 10.68
N GLY A 109 0.35 -1.14 10.48
CA GLY A 109 0.21 -2.57 10.75
C GLY A 109 -0.15 -2.89 12.19
N ILE A 110 0.49 -2.24 13.16
CA ILE A 110 0.18 -2.38 14.59
C ILE A 110 -1.24 -1.89 14.88
N ILE A 111 -1.66 -0.76 14.32
CA ILE A 111 -3.03 -0.24 14.49
C ILE A 111 -4.04 -1.26 13.96
N GLY A 112 -3.83 -1.77 12.74
CA GLY A 112 -4.68 -2.80 12.14
C GLY A 112 -4.67 -4.11 12.92
N PHE A 113 -3.52 -4.51 13.46
CA PHE A 113 -3.40 -5.69 14.31
C PHE A 113 -4.20 -5.56 15.59
N VAL A 114 -4.11 -4.41 16.27
CA VAL A 114 -4.89 -4.15 17.48
C VAL A 114 -6.40 -4.18 17.18
N ASP A 115 -6.82 -3.67 16.04
CA ASP A 115 -8.23 -3.71 15.61
C ASP A 115 -8.69 -5.16 15.33
N ASP A 116 -8.01 -5.87 14.44
CA ASP A 116 -8.40 -7.24 14.07
C ASP A 116 -8.28 -8.21 15.24
N TYR A 117 -7.28 -8.04 16.12
CA TYR A 117 -7.15 -8.84 17.34
C TYR A 117 -8.36 -8.67 18.27
N ARG A 118 -8.89 -7.45 18.41
CA ARG A 118 -10.12 -7.21 19.19
C ARG A 118 -11.33 -7.86 18.55
N LYS A 119 -11.46 -7.76 17.22
CA LYS A 119 -12.56 -8.39 16.46
C LYS A 119 -12.56 -9.92 16.59
N VAL A 120 -11.38 -10.54 16.46
CA VAL A 120 -11.23 -12.00 16.42
C VAL A 120 -11.15 -12.58 17.82
N VAL A 121 -10.17 -12.16 18.62
CA VAL A 121 -9.81 -12.82 19.89
C VAL A 121 -10.72 -12.37 21.01
N ARG A 122 -11.10 -11.09 21.05
CA ARG A 122 -12.02 -10.57 22.10
C ARG A 122 -13.50 -10.68 21.72
N LYS A 123 -13.82 -11.18 20.52
CA LYS A 123 -15.18 -11.32 19.98
C LYS A 123 -15.98 -10.01 20.01
N ASP A 124 -15.30 -8.86 19.92
CA ASP A 124 -15.92 -7.55 19.85
C ASP A 124 -16.15 -7.18 18.38
N THR A 125 -17.38 -7.34 17.89
CA THR A 125 -17.74 -7.11 16.49
C THR A 125 -17.51 -5.66 16.02
N LYS A 126 -17.34 -4.72 16.95
CA LYS A 126 -17.06 -3.31 16.63
C LYS A 126 -15.58 -3.02 16.42
N GLY A 127 -14.69 -3.86 16.96
CA GLY A 127 -13.24 -3.64 16.90
C GLY A 127 -12.78 -2.38 17.65
N LEU A 128 -11.70 -1.76 17.17
CA LEU A 128 -11.18 -0.48 17.64
C LEU A 128 -12.12 0.64 17.21
N ILE A 129 -12.48 1.50 18.17
CA ILE A 129 -13.31 2.68 17.90
C ILE A 129 -12.64 3.54 16.83
N ALA A 130 -13.39 3.89 15.78
CA ALA A 130 -12.88 4.61 14.60
C ALA A 130 -12.06 5.87 14.95
N ARG A 131 -12.43 6.62 16.01
CA ARG A 131 -11.69 7.80 16.47
C ARG A 131 -10.26 7.47 16.92
N TRP A 132 -10.04 6.33 17.55
CA TRP A 132 -8.72 5.90 18.01
C TRP A 132 -7.87 5.35 16.87
N LYS A 133 -8.51 4.61 15.95
CA LYS A 133 -7.86 4.17 14.71
C LYS A 133 -7.34 5.39 13.93
N TYR A 134 -8.20 6.36 13.67
CA TYR A 134 -7.84 7.60 12.98
C TYR A 134 -6.78 8.40 13.75
N PHE A 135 -6.94 8.58 15.07
CA PHE A 135 -5.97 9.31 15.90
C PHE A 135 -4.55 8.75 15.77
N TRP A 136 -4.36 7.44 15.92
CA TRP A 136 -3.01 6.85 15.83
C TRP A 136 -2.45 6.89 14.41
N MET A 137 -3.31 6.73 13.39
CA MET A 137 -2.90 6.93 11.99
C MET A 137 -2.42 8.37 11.76
N SER A 138 -3.12 9.35 12.34
CA SER A 138 -2.78 10.75 12.25
C SER A 138 -1.48 11.09 12.97
N VAL A 139 -1.25 10.55 14.17
CA VAL A 139 -0.01 10.77 14.93
C VAL A 139 1.20 10.30 14.14
N ILE A 140 1.14 9.09 13.57
CA ILE A 140 2.27 8.55 12.77
C ILE A 140 2.46 9.36 11.48
N ALA A 141 1.39 9.67 10.75
CA ALA A 141 1.48 10.41 9.49
C ALA A 141 2.02 11.83 9.72
N LEU A 142 1.53 12.56 10.73
CA LEU A 142 2.02 13.89 11.08
C LEU A 142 3.46 13.84 11.58
N GLY A 143 3.84 12.84 12.38
CA GLY A 143 5.21 12.67 12.85
C GLY A 143 6.20 12.51 11.70
N VAL A 144 5.90 11.64 10.74
CA VAL A 144 6.74 11.44 9.55
C VAL A 144 6.72 12.67 8.63
N ALA A 145 5.56 13.27 8.39
CA ALA A 145 5.43 14.46 7.56
C ALA A 145 6.21 15.66 8.15
N PHE A 146 6.15 15.84 9.47
CA PHE A 146 6.90 16.88 10.17
C PHE A 146 8.41 16.64 10.12
N ALA A 147 8.87 15.40 10.32
CA ALA A 147 10.28 15.05 10.18
C ALA A 147 10.80 15.32 8.76
N LEU A 148 10.03 14.95 7.72
CA LEU A 148 10.38 15.25 6.33
C LEU A 148 10.40 16.75 6.06
N TYR A 149 9.44 17.50 6.59
CA TYR A 149 9.39 18.95 6.47
C TYR A 149 10.61 19.62 7.11
N LEU A 150 11.02 19.21 8.31
CA LEU A 150 12.19 19.78 8.98
C LEU A 150 13.48 19.56 8.19
N VAL A 151 13.65 18.37 7.60
CA VAL A 151 14.83 18.03 6.79
C VAL A 151 14.81 18.75 5.43
N GLY A 152 13.62 18.90 4.83
CA GLY A 152 13.44 19.46 3.49
C GLY A 152 13.10 20.96 3.45
N LYS A 153 13.01 21.64 4.60
CA LYS A 153 12.55 23.03 4.70
C LYS A 153 13.37 23.93 3.78
N ASP A 154 12.68 24.78 3.02
CA ASP A 154 13.27 25.75 2.09
C ASP A 154 14.09 25.13 0.94
N THR A 155 13.94 23.81 0.72
CA THR A 155 14.54 23.09 -0.42
C THR A 155 13.47 22.69 -1.45
N PRO A 156 13.88 22.23 -2.66
CA PRO A 156 12.95 21.66 -3.62
C PRO A 156 12.17 20.44 -3.11
N ALA A 157 12.61 19.80 -2.01
CA ALA A 157 11.92 18.62 -1.47
C ALA A 157 10.48 18.91 -1.01
N THR A 158 10.18 20.15 -0.59
CA THR A 158 8.84 20.56 -0.12
C THR A 158 7.99 21.24 -1.21
N GLN A 159 8.50 21.34 -2.44
CA GLN A 159 7.74 21.85 -3.57
C GLN A 159 6.79 20.79 -4.13
N LEU A 160 5.59 21.20 -4.51
CA LEU A 160 4.62 20.32 -5.18
C LEU A 160 4.96 20.16 -6.66
N VAL A 161 5.04 18.93 -7.16
CA VAL A 161 5.18 18.70 -8.60
C VAL A 161 3.79 18.70 -9.24
N VAL A 162 3.47 19.73 -10.01
CA VAL A 162 2.18 19.82 -10.70
C VAL A 162 2.26 19.04 -12.03
N PRO A 163 1.39 18.04 -12.26
CA PRO A 163 1.36 17.31 -13.53
C PRO A 163 1.09 18.25 -14.71
N PHE A 164 1.68 17.97 -15.88
CA PHE A 164 1.51 18.70 -17.14
C PHE A 164 2.05 20.15 -17.17
N PHE A 165 2.57 20.68 -16.06
CA PHE A 165 3.15 22.01 -15.98
C PHE A 165 4.59 21.94 -15.43
N LYS A 166 5.59 21.78 -16.33
CA LYS A 166 7.01 21.59 -15.97
C LYS A 166 7.58 22.64 -15.02
N ASP A 167 7.21 23.89 -15.26
CA ASP A 167 7.83 25.04 -14.59
C ASP A 167 7.07 25.47 -13.33
N VAL A 168 5.94 24.80 -13.02
CA VAL A 168 5.07 25.16 -11.89
C VAL A 168 5.34 24.18 -10.74
N MET A 169 6.27 24.57 -9.87
CA MET A 169 6.64 23.81 -8.67
C MET A 169 6.52 24.68 -7.41
N PRO A 170 5.29 25.03 -6.99
CA PRO A 170 5.10 25.95 -5.88
C PRO A 170 5.65 25.37 -4.58
N GLN A 171 6.32 26.23 -3.81
CA GLN A 171 6.78 25.88 -2.48
C GLN A 171 5.58 25.81 -1.54
N LEU A 172 5.36 24.65 -0.91
CA LEU A 172 4.17 24.45 -0.07
C LEU A 172 4.35 25.00 1.36
N GLY A 173 5.59 25.09 1.86
CA GLY A 173 5.84 25.43 3.26
C GLY A 173 5.08 24.49 4.19
N LEU A 174 4.34 25.02 5.17
CA LEU A 174 3.54 24.22 6.10
C LEU A 174 2.43 23.39 5.42
N PHE A 175 1.95 23.79 4.24
CA PHE A 175 0.97 23.00 3.49
C PHE A 175 1.55 21.65 3.03
N TYR A 176 2.88 21.48 2.98
CA TYR A 176 3.51 20.19 2.71
C TYR A 176 3.12 19.15 3.76
N ILE A 177 3.07 19.53 5.03
CA ILE A 177 2.68 18.65 6.13
C ILE A 177 1.23 18.22 5.96
N LEU A 178 0.35 19.18 5.61
CA LEU A 178 -1.07 18.92 5.39
C LEU A 178 -1.30 17.99 4.19
N LEU A 179 -0.61 18.25 3.08
CA LEU A 179 -0.68 17.40 1.89
C LEU A 179 -0.21 15.98 2.21
N SER A 180 0.99 15.85 2.80
CA SER A 180 1.57 14.56 3.19
C SER A 180 0.65 13.78 4.11
N TYR A 181 0.05 14.46 5.09
CA TYR A 181 -0.96 13.89 5.98
C TYR A 181 -2.14 13.30 5.22
N PHE A 182 -2.77 14.09 4.33
CA PHE A 182 -3.93 13.62 3.57
C PHE A 182 -3.58 12.48 2.63
N VAL A 183 -2.40 12.49 2.01
CA VAL A 183 -1.94 11.41 1.14
C VAL A 183 -1.75 10.13 1.96
N ILE A 184 -1.01 10.16 3.08
CA ILE A 184 -0.72 8.97 3.88
C ILE A 184 -1.98 8.39 4.53
N VAL A 185 -2.74 9.22 5.25
CA VAL A 185 -3.96 8.78 5.96
C VAL A 185 -5.07 8.43 4.96
N GLY A 186 -5.22 9.23 3.91
CA GLY A 186 -6.23 9.04 2.87
C GLY A 186 -6.02 7.73 2.12
N THR A 187 -4.80 7.46 1.64
CA THR A 187 -4.50 6.21 0.95
C THR A 187 -4.61 4.99 1.87
N GLY A 188 -4.19 5.11 3.14
CA GLY A 188 -4.40 4.07 4.15
C GLY A 188 -5.87 3.65 4.30
N ASN A 189 -6.77 4.63 4.41
CA ASN A 189 -8.21 4.34 4.48
C ASN A 189 -8.79 3.89 3.14
N ALA A 190 -8.30 4.42 2.01
CA ALA A 190 -8.79 4.07 0.69
C ALA A 190 -8.55 2.59 0.35
N VAL A 191 -7.36 2.07 0.67
CA VAL A 191 -7.05 0.65 0.50
C VAL A 191 -7.88 -0.21 1.45
N ASN A 192 -8.08 0.22 2.71
CA ASN A 192 -8.95 -0.49 3.67
C ASN A 192 -10.42 -0.55 3.22
N LEU A 193 -10.95 0.50 2.60
CA LEU A 193 -12.30 0.49 2.02
C LEU A 193 -12.41 -0.42 0.78
N THR A 194 -11.31 -0.66 0.08
CA THR A 194 -11.28 -1.49 -1.14
C THR A 194 -11.13 -2.98 -0.82
N ASP A 195 -10.65 -3.33 0.39
CA ASP A 195 -10.44 -4.71 0.86
C ASP A 195 -11.76 -5.40 1.28
N GLY A 196 -12.77 -5.34 0.40
CA GLY A 196 -14.10 -5.92 0.61
C GLY A 196 -14.34 -7.24 -0.12
N LEU A 197 -13.53 -7.57 -1.14
CA LEU A 197 -13.63 -8.80 -1.94
C LEU A 197 -12.28 -9.50 -2.10
N ASP A 198 -12.33 -10.79 -2.42
CA ASP A 198 -11.18 -11.69 -2.51
C ASP A 198 -10.18 -11.18 -3.57
N GLY A 199 -8.99 -10.76 -3.17
CA GLY A 199 -7.96 -10.25 -4.10
C GLY A 199 -8.24 -8.87 -4.69
N LEU A 200 -9.32 -8.18 -4.29
CA LEU A 200 -9.69 -6.88 -4.88
C LEU A 200 -8.71 -5.76 -4.51
N ALA A 201 -8.23 -5.72 -3.27
CA ALA A 201 -7.29 -4.67 -2.85
C ALA A 201 -5.83 -4.99 -3.20
N ILE A 202 -5.39 -6.25 -3.03
CA ILE A 202 -3.96 -6.58 -3.10
C ILE A 202 -3.36 -6.39 -4.50
N MET A 203 -4.06 -6.77 -5.57
CA MET A 203 -3.50 -6.66 -6.92
C MET A 203 -3.38 -5.21 -7.40
N PRO A 204 -4.38 -4.33 -7.20
CA PRO A 204 -4.18 -2.90 -7.38
C PRO A 204 -3.00 -2.35 -6.58
N THR A 205 -2.78 -2.79 -5.33
CA THR A 205 -1.59 -2.39 -4.55
C THR A 205 -0.31 -2.86 -5.22
N VAL A 206 -0.26 -4.11 -5.70
CA VAL A 206 0.89 -4.68 -6.41
C VAL A 206 1.20 -3.88 -7.68
N PHE A 207 0.20 -3.52 -8.48
CA PHE A 207 0.41 -2.72 -9.69
C PHE A 207 0.89 -1.30 -9.37
N VAL A 208 0.32 -0.63 -8.37
CA VAL A 208 0.77 0.71 -7.95
C VAL A 208 2.20 0.66 -7.40
N ALA A 209 2.54 -0.35 -6.59
CA ALA A 209 3.89 -0.55 -6.09
C ALA A 209 4.88 -0.82 -7.24
N ALA A 210 4.52 -1.63 -8.23
CA ALA A 210 5.35 -1.86 -9.41
C ALA A 210 5.56 -0.57 -10.22
N GLY A 211 4.51 0.24 -10.40
CA GLY A 211 4.62 1.57 -11.02
C GLY A 211 5.57 2.48 -10.25
N PHE A 212 5.46 2.54 -8.92
CA PHE A 212 6.40 3.30 -8.10
C PHE A 212 7.82 2.74 -8.09
N ALA A 213 8.03 1.44 -8.25
CA ALA A 213 9.37 0.87 -8.42
C ALA A 213 10.05 1.45 -9.67
N LEU A 214 9.31 1.55 -10.79
CA LEU A 214 9.82 2.16 -12.02
C LEU A 214 10.09 3.66 -11.85
N VAL A 215 9.17 4.38 -11.20
CA VAL A 215 9.34 5.81 -10.89
C VAL A 215 10.56 6.04 -10.00
N ALA A 216 10.69 5.28 -8.92
CA ALA A 216 11.82 5.37 -7.97
C ALA A 216 13.16 5.09 -8.64
N TRP A 217 13.19 4.12 -9.56
CA TRP A 217 14.36 3.83 -10.37
C TRP A 217 14.71 4.99 -11.31
N ALA A 218 13.71 5.58 -11.98
CA ALA A 218 13.90 6.69 -12.90
C ALA A 218 14.33 7.98 -12.19
N THR A 219 13.69 8.36 -11.07
CA THR A 219 14.06 9.55 -10.27
C THR A 219 15.37 9.36 -9.52
N GLY A 220 15.72 8.12 -9.18
CA GLY A 220 16.98 7.76 -8.53
C GLY A 220 18.18 7.70 -9.48
N ASN A 221 17.99 7.88 -10.80
CA ASN A 221 19.05 7.88 -11.79
C ASN A 221 19.10 9.23 -12.52
N MET A 222 20.21 9.96 -12.40
CA MET A 222 20.35 11.31 -12.94
C MET A 222 20.10 11.37 -14.46
N ASN A 223 20.53 10.36 -15.23
CA ASN A 223 20.34 10.34 -16.67
C ASN A 223 18.85 10.20 -17.05
N PHE A 224 18.13 9.31 -16.38
CA PHE A 224 16.70 9.11 -16.62
C PHE A 224 15.85 10.25 -16.08
N ALA A 225 16.21 10.80 -14.92
CA ALA A 225 15.56 11.96 -14.34
C ALA A 225 15.64 13.16 -15.31
N ASN A 226 16.82 13.42 -15.89
CA ASN A 226 17.01 14.47 -16.88
C ASN A 226 16.24 14.19 -18.18
N TYR A 227 16.30 12.95 -18.70
CA TYR A 227 15.58 12.56 -19.93
C TYR A 227 14.06 12.71 -19.80
N LEU A 228 13.50 12.37 -18.65
CA LEU A 228 12.06 12.47 -18.37
C LEU A 228 11.65 13.84 -17.83
N HIS A 229 12.58 14.77 -17.62
CA HIS A 229 12.34 16.06 -16.96
C HIS A 229 11.64 15.93 -15.60
N ILE A 230 12.04 14.94 -14.80
CA ILE A 230 11.54 14.72 -13.44
C ILE A 230 12.63 15.05 -12.41
N PRO A 231 12.28 15.49 -11.18
CA PRO A 231 13.26 15.79 -10.16
C PRO A 231 14.13 14.58 -9.81
N TYR A 232 15.44 14.76 -9.83
CA TYR A 232 16.38 13.76 -9.34
C TYR A 232 16.33 13.68 -7.82
N LEU A 233 16.18 12.47 -7.29
CA LEU A 233 16.08 12.19 -5.86
C LEU A 233 17.15 11.18 -5.46
N ARG A 234 18.21 11.65 -4.81
CA ARG A 234 19.40 10.84 -4.43
C ARG A 234 19.04 9.56 -3.68
N HIS A 235 18.02 9.60 -2.82
CA HIS A 235 17.62 8.47 -1.96
C HIS A 235 16.54 7.58 -2.58
N ALA A 236 15.98 7.93 -3.74
CA ALA A 236 14.83 7.23 -4.31
C ALA A 236 15.15 5.79 -4.75
N GLY A 237 16.40 5.48 -5.12
CA GLY A 237 16.77 4.14 -5.58
C GLY A 237 16.41 3.02 -4.59
N GLU A 238 16.53 3.26 -3.28
CA GLU A 238 16.20 2.23 -2.28
C GLU A 238 14.69 1.99 -2.12
N LEU A 239 13.84 2.91 -2.58
CA LEU A 239 12.39 2.68 -2.64
C LEU A 239 12.03 1.61 -3.67
N VAL A 240 12.88 1.33 -4.66
CA VAL A 240 12.72 0.19 -5.57
C VAL A 240 12.71 -1.13 -4.79
N ILE A 241 13.59 -1.27 -3.79
CA ILE A 241 13.67 -2.46 -2.94
C ILE A 241 12.40 -2.65 -2.12
N VAL A 242 11.88 -1.56 -1.55
CA VAL A 242 10.63 -1.54 -0.78
C VAL A 242 9.44 -1.90 -1.67
N CYS A 243 9.32 -1.28 -2.84
CA CYS A 243 8.23 -1.53 -3.78
C CYS A 243 8.24 -2.97 -4.29
N THR A 244 9.41 -3.50 -4.64
CA THR A 244 9.54 -4.89 -5.12
C THR A 244 9.29 -5.91 -4.01
N ALA A 245 9.62 -5.60 -2.75
CA ALA A 245 9.20 -6.40 -1.59
C ALA A 245 7.66 -6.41 -1.43
N ILE A 246 7.00 -5.26 -1.60
CA ILE A 246 5.52 -5.17 -1.60
C ILE A 246 4.93 -6.03 -2.72
N VAL A 247 5.49 -5.95 -3.94
CA VAL A 247 5.07 -6.79 -5.07
C VAL A 247 5.21 -8.28 -4.73
N GLY A 248 6.37 -8.71 -4.24
CA GLY A 248 6.61 -10.11 -3.90
C GLY A 248 5.69 -10.63 -2.80
N ALA A 249 5.57 -9.89 -1.70
CA ALA A 249 4.69 -10.24 -0.59
C ALA A 249 3.22 -10.27 -1.02
N GLY A 250 2.80 -9.31 -1.86
CA GLY A 250 1.43 -9.22 -2.36
C GLY A 250 1.07 -10.34 -3.31
N LEU A 251 1.96 -10.73 -4.24
CA LEU A 251 1.78 -11.91 -5.09
C LEU A 251 1.72 -13.21 -4.26
N GLY A 252 2.57 -13.34 -3.24
CA GLY A 252 2.54 -14.49 -2.33
C GLY A 252 1.27 -14.54 -1.49
N PHE A 253 0.73 -13.39 -1.08
CA PHE A 253 -0.55 -13.31 -0.38
C PHE A 253 -1.73 -13.64 -1.29
N LEU A 254 -1.71 -13.12 -2.52
CA LEU A 254 -2.74 -13.38 -3.53
C LEU A 254 -2.89 -14.89 -3.81
N TRP A 255 -1.81 -15.67 -3.75
CA TRP A 255 -1.86 -17.13 -3.87
C TRP A 255 -2.88 -17.77 -2.93
N PHE A 256 -3.04 -17.23 -1.71
CA PHE A 256 -4.00 -17.72 -0.71
C PHE A 256 -5.30 -16.90 -0.66
N ASN A 257 -5.32 -15.70 -1.23
CA ASN A 257 -6.44 -14.77 -1.16
C ASN A 257 -7.26 -14.69 -2.47
N THR A 258 -6.80 -15.32 -3.55
CA THR A 258 -7.58 -15.46 -4.79
C THR A 258 -8.88 -16.22 -4.52
N TYR A 259 -9.97 -15.81 -5.16
CA TYR A 259 -11.27 -16.44 -4.99
C TYR A 259 -11.25 -17.95 -5.33
N PRO A 260 -11.81 -18.82 -4.46
CA PRO A 260 -12.31 -18.53 -3.10
C PRO A 260 -11.17 -18.36 -2.08
N ALA A 261 -11.18 -17.27 -1.31
CA ALA A 261 -10.09 -16.94 -0.39
C ALA A 261 -9.94 -17.91 0.79
N GLN A 262 -8.68 -18.29 1.06
CA GLN A 262 -8.27 -19.07 2.24
C GLN A 262 -7.91 -18.20 3.45
N VAL A 263 -7.66 -16.91 3.22
CA VAL A 263 -7.37 -15.91 4.26
C VAL A 263 -7.71 -14.51 3.78
N PHE A 264 -8.26 -13.67 4.65
CA PHE A 264 -8.48 -12.24 4.42
C PHE A 264 -7.31 -11.39 4.90
N MET A 265 -7.07 -10.28 4.21
CA MET A 265 -5.96 -9.39 4.51
C MET A 265 -6.16 -8.74 5.88
N GLY A 266 -7.37 -8.24 6.14
CA GLY A 266 -7.70 -7.55 7.39
C GLY A 266 -7.06 -6.17 7.47
N ASP A 267 -7.42 -5.44 8.52
CA ASP A 267 -6.96 -4.06 8.72
C ASP A 267 -5.44 -3.98 8.88
N VAL A 268 -4.80 -5.05 9.37
CA VAL A 268 -3.33 -5.18 9.43
C VAL A 268 -2.69 -4.88 8.07
N GLY A 269 -3.17 -5.55 7.03
CA GLY A 269 -2.55 -5.46 5.71
C GLY A 269 -3.02 -4.23 4.95
N SER A 270 -4.33 -3.96 4.95
CA SER A 270 -4.88 -2.91 4.10
C SER A 270 -4.46 -1.51 4.54
N LEU A 271 -4.43 -1.23 5.85
CA LEU A 271 -3.96 0.07 6.35
C LEU A 271 -2.46 0.24 6.09
N ALA A 272 -1.67 -0.78 6.42
CA ALA A 272 -0.22 -0.74 6.25
C ALA A 272 0.19 -0.55 4.79
N LEU A 273 -0.39 -1.31 3.86
CA LEU A 273 -0.10 -1.19 2.44
C LEU A 273 -0.55 0.16 1.87
N GLY A 274 -1.74 0.65 2.23
CA GLY A 274 -2.21 1.96 1.81
C GLY A 274 -1.34 3.09 2.36
N GLY A 275 -0.97 3.03 3.63
CA GLY A 275 -0.04 3.98 4.25
C GLY A 275 1.33 3.96 3.59
N ALA A 276 1.88 2.77 3.30
CA ALA A 276 3.15 2.59 2.59
C ALA A 276 3.13 3.20 1.19
N LEU A 277 2.08 2.96 0.40
CA LEU A 277 1.93 3.60 -0.92
C LEU A 277 1.82 5.13 -0.81
N GLY A 278 1.08 5.62 0.18
CA GLY A 278 0.95 7.06 0.45
C GLY A 278 2.30 7.72 0.76
N ILE A 279 3.08 7.16 1.68
CA ILE A 279 4.40 7.72 2.02
C ILE A 279 5.41 7.56 0.87
N ILE A 280 5.37 6.47 0.12
CA ILE A 280 6.21 6.31 -1.08
C ILE A 280 5.90 7.41 -2.11
N ALA A 281 4.62 7.72 -2.33
CA ALA A 281 4.22 8.79 -3.25
C ALA A 281 4.73 10.17 -2.79
N VAL A 282 4.66 10.47 -1.49
CA VAL A 282 5.21 11.71 -0.91
C VAL A 282 6.73 11.76 -1.08
N LEU A 283 7.44 10.68 -0.76
CA LEU A 283 8.91 10.63 -0.90
C LEU A 283 9.39 10.76 -2.35
N LEU A 284 8.60 10.25 -3.30
CA LEU A 284 8.88 10.39 -4.74
C LEU A 284 8.38 11.71 -5.33
N ARG A 285 7.62 12.52 -4.57
CA ARG A 285 6.94 13.74 -5.03
C ARG A 285 5.98 13.46 -6.20
N GLN A 286 5.23 12.37 -6.07
CA GLN A 286 4.31 11.81 -7.06
C GLN A 286 2.92 11.58 -6.48
N GLU A 287 2.44 12.53 -5.68
CA GLU A 287 1.15 12.50 -5.00
C GLU A 287 -0.01 12.44 -6.02
N PHE A 288 0.04 13.25 -7.07
CA PHE A 288 -0.96 13.20 -8.15
C PHE A 288 -0.89 11.91 -8.96
N LEU A 289 0.32 11.37 -9.14
CA LEU A 289 0.49 10.10 -9.82
C LEU A 289 -0.17 8.97 -9.03
N LEU A 290 -0.11 9.00 -7.70
CA LEU A 290 -0.83 8.07 -6.84
C LEU A 290 -2.35 8.14 -7.06
N VAL A 291 -2.91 9.33 -7.23
CA VAL A 291 -4.34 9.51 -7.49
C VAL A 291 -4.74 8.84 -8.82
N ILE A 292 -3.90 8.95 -9.84
CA ILE A 292 -4.13 8.33 -11.15
C ILE A 292 -3.94 6.81 -11.06
N MET A 293 -2.76 6.35 -10.65
CA MET A 293 -2.41 4.93 -10.60
C MET A 293 -3.29 4.14 -9.61
N GLY A 294 -3.60 4.75 -8.47
CA GLY A 294 -4.50 4.24 -7.44
C GLY A 294 -5.97 4.59 -7.68
N GLY A 295 -6.37 4.96 -8.91
CA GLY A 295 -7.71 5.46 -9.21
C GLY A 295 -8.85 4.51 -8.79
N VAL A 296 -8.62 3.19 -8.75
CA VAL A 296 -9.59 2.24 -8.15
C VAL A 296 -9.84 2.55 -6.67
N PHE A 297 -8.79 2.74 -5.87
CA PHE A 297 -8.92 3.10 -4.45
C PHE A 297 -9.64 4.45 -4.28
N VAL A 298 -9.35 5.40 -5.18
CA VAL A 298 -9.99 6.72 -5.19
C VAL A 298 -11.48 6.59 -5.48
N VAL A 299 -11.88 5.85 -6.52
CA VAL A 299 -13.30 5.65 -6.89
C VAL A 299 -14.05 4.92 -5.78
N GLU A 300 -13.45 3.90 -5.18
CA GLU A 300 -14.03 3.20 -4.03
C GLU A 300 -14.29 4.16 -2.87
N THR A 301 -13.30 4.97 -2.51
CA THR A 301 -13.42 5.97 -1.44
C THR A 301 -14.46 7.05 -1.75
N LEU A 302 -14.44 7.58 -2.97
CA LEU A 302 -15.40 8.59 -3.42
C LEU A 302 -16.83 8.03 -3.41
N SER A 303 -17.01 6.76 -3.78
CA SER A 303 -18.33 6.12 -3.73
C SER A 303 -18.91 6.11 -2.31
N VAL A 304 -18.08 5.85 -1.29
CA VAL A 304 -18.47 5.88 0.12
C VAL A 304 -18.79 7.32 0.56
N ILE A 305 -17.93 8.28 0.23
CA ILE A 305 -18.13 9.70 0.58
C ILE A 305 -19.45 10.21 -0.01
N LEU A 306 -19.69 9.96 -1.30
CA LEU A 306 -20.90 10.38 -2.00
C LEU A 306 -22.15 9.69 -1.43
N GLN A 307 -22.08 8.39 -1.14
CA GLN A 307 -23.18 7.64 -0.56
C GLN A 307 -23.56 8.15 0.83
N VAL A 308 -22.59 8.31 1.73
CA VAL A 308 -22.82 8.81 3.10
C VAL A 308 -23.29 10.25 3.08
N GLY A 309 -22.70 11.09 2.23
CA GLY A 309 -23.12 12.48 2.04
C GLY A 309 -24.57 12.59 1.54
N SER A 310 -24.94 11.80 0.54
CA SER A 310 -26.32 11.77 0.03
C SER A 310 -27.33 11.27 1.05
N PHE A 311 -26.99 10.24 1.82
CA PHE A 311 -27.90 9.72 2.84
C PHE A 311 -28.09 10.72 3.98
N LYS A 312 -27.03 11.44 4.41
CA LYS A 312 -27.13 12.47 5.45
C LYS A 312 -27.88 13.73 5.01
N LEU A 313 -27.72 14.15 3.75
CA LEU A 313 -28.31 15.39 3.23
C LEU A 313 -29.71 15.19 2.64
N ARG A 314 -29.95 14.06 1.96
CA ARG A 314 -31.17 13.80 1.18
C ARG A 314 -31.95 12.58 1.64
N GLY A 315 -31.40 11.75 2.54
CA GLY A 315 -32.01 10.47 2.93
C GLY A 315 -32.01 9.41 1.83
N GLN A 316 -31.39 9.69 0.68
CA GLN A 316 -31.44 8.84 -0.51
C GLN A 316 -30.07 8.23 -0.81
N ARG A 317 -30.08 6.95 -1.21
CA ARG A 317 -28.89 6.21 -1.66
C ARG A 317 -28.62 6.49 -3.14
N ILE A 318 -27.35 6.75 -3.50
CA ILE A 318 -26.92 6.93 -4.90
C ILE A 318 -26.60 5.56 -5.53
N PHE A 319 -25.85 4.74 -4.80
CA PHE A 319 -25.52 3.38 -5.16
C PHE A 319 -26.39 2.40 -4.35
N ARG A 320 -26.66 1.22 -4.94
CA ARG A 320 -27.32 0.11 -4.23
C ARG A 320 -26.67 -0.19 -2.87
N MET A 321 -25.34 -0.21 -2.84
CA MET A 321 -24.49 -0.29 -1.66
C MET A 321 -23.17 0.41 -1.96
N ALA A 322 -22.52 0.96 -0.94
CA ALA A 322 -21.14 1.46 -1.03
C ALA A 322 -20.27 0.59 -0.10
N PRO A 323 -19.01 0.29 -0.47
CA PRO A 323 -18.26 0.80 -1.64
C PRO A 323 -18.74 0.26 -3.01
N ILE A 324 -18.16 0.74 -4.12
CA ILE A 324 -18.72 0.56 -5.48
C ILE A 324 -18.67 -0.89 -5.95
N HIS A 325 -17.74 -1.72 -5.45
CA HIS A 325 -17.74 -3.15 -5.78
C HIS A 325 -19.03 -3.86 -5.34
N HIS A 326 -19.55 -3.56 -4.14
CA HIS A 326 -20.83 -4.11 -3.67
C HIS A 326 -22.02 -3.64 -4.51
N HIS A 327 -21.95 -2.44 -5.09
CA HIS A 327 -22.96 -1.99 -6.06
C HIS A 327 -23.04 -2.93 -7.26
N TYR A 328 -21.91 -3.42 -7.76
CA TYR A 328 -21.86 -4.35 -8.88
C TYR A 328 -22.28 -5.77 -8.49
N GLU A 329 -21.93 -6.25 -7.30
CA GLU A 329 -22.43 -7.53 -6.77
C GLU A 329 -23.96 -7.53 -6.69
N LEU A 330 -24.55 -6.48 -6.11
CA LEU A 330 -26.01 -6.34 -6.03
C LEU A 330 -26.68 -6.11 -7.39
N LYS A 331 -25.91 -5.81 -8.45
CA LYS A 331 -26.38 -5.82 -9.85
C LYS A 331 -26.33 -7.22 -10.49
N GLY A 332 -25.91 -8.24 -9.75
CA GLY A 332 -25.81 -9.62 -10.21
C GLY A 332 -24.48 -9.97 -10.87
N TRP A 333 -23.43 -9.16 -10.69
CA TRP A 333 -22.10 -9.53 -11.19
C TRP A 333 -21.47 -10.56 -10.24
N PRO A 334 -20.96 -11.70 -10.76
CA PRO A 334 -20.17 -12.62 -9.95
C PRO A 334 -18.93 -11.94 -9.40
N GLU A 335 -18.58 -12.23 -8.15
CA GLU A 335 -17.42 -11.64 -7.47
C GLU A 335 -16.11 -11.75 -8.29
N PRO A 336 -15.71 -12.92 -8.85
CA PRO A 336 -14.51 -13.02 -9.69
C PRO A 336 -14.51 -12.08 -10.90
N ARG A 337 -15.69 -11.81 -11.46
CA ARG A 337 -15.86 -10.90 -12.60
C ARG A 337 -15.60 -9.45 -12.18
N VAL A 338 -16.04 -9.05 -10.99
CA VAL A 338 -15.78 -7.71 -10.43
C VAL A 338 -14.28 -7.56 -10.20
N ILE A 339 -13.66 -8.53 -9.52
CA ILE A 339 -12.24 -8.54 -9.16
C ILE A 339 -11.36 -8.37 -10.41
N VAL A 340 -11.49 -9.25 -11.40
CA VAL A 340 -10.64 -9.23 -12.60
C VAL A 340 -10.84 -7.94 -13.41
N ARG A 341 -12.07 -7.39 -13.48
CA ARG A 341 -12.31 -6.11 -14.16
C ARG A 341 -11.61 -4.95 -13.46
N PHE A 342 -11.64 -4.93 -12.14
CA PHE A 342 -10.94 -3.92 -11.35
C PHE A 342 -9.42 -4.05 -11.52
N TRP A 343 -8.88 -5.27 -11.63
CA TRP A 343 -7.46 -5.49 -11.95
C TRP A 343 -7.07 -4.92 -13.31
N ILE A 344 -7.89 -5.16 -14.35
CA ILE A 344 -7.65 -4.59 -15.69
C ILE A 344 -7.66 -3.06 -15.63
N ILE A 345 -8.65 -2.47 -14.96
CA ILE A 345 -8.74 -1.01 -14.78
C ILE A 345 -7.51 -0.48 -14.03
N SER A 346 -7.10 -1.12 -12.93
CA SER A 346 -5.91 -0.75 -12.17
C SER A 346 -4.63 -0.82 -13.01
N LEU A 347 -4.44 -1.87 -13.80
CA LEU A 347 -3.29 -1.98 -14.70
C LEU A 347 -3.30 -0.84 -15.73
N MET A 348 -4.45 -0.57 -16.36
CA MET A 348 -4.58 0.54 -17.32
C MET A 348 -4.28 1.89 -16.67
N LEU A 349 -4.77 2.15 -15.47
CA LEU A 349 -4.52 3.38 -14.72
C LEU A 349 -3.03 3.55 -14.36
N VAL A 350 -2.34 2.46 -13.99
CA VAL A 350 -0.90 2.48 -13.76
C VAL A 350 -0.15 2.83 -15.04
N LEU A 351 -0.49 2.21 -16.16
CA LEU A 351 0.13 2.50 -17.46
C LEU A 351 -0.12 3.95 -17.91
N ILE A 352 -1.35 4.45 -17.75
CA ILE A 352 -1.71 5.85 -18.01
C ILE A 352 -0.87 6.78 -17.13
N GLY A 353 -0.77 6.49 -15.82
CA GLY A 353 0.05 7.24 -14.88
C GLY A 353 1.51 7.30 -15.35
N LEU A 354 2.12 6.16 -15.65
CA LEU A 354 3.50 6.10 -16.15
C LEU A 354 3.67 6.88 -17.47
N ALA A 355 2.71 6.83 -18.39
CA ALA A 355 2.73 7.61 -19.62
C ALA A 355 2.73 9.13 -19.34
N THR A 356 2.03 9.59 -18.29
CA THR A 356 2.02 11.01 -17.91
C THR A 356 3.39 11.53 -17.46
N LEU A 357 4.32 10.67 -17.03
CA LEU A 357 5.67 11.10 -16.63
C LEU A 357 6.43 11.76 -17.77
N LYS A 358 6.23 11.30 -19.01
CA LYS A 358 6.90 11.84 -20.21
C LYS A 358 6.16 13.04 -20.80
N VAL A 359 4.84 13.12 -20.59
CA VAL A 359 3.96 14.18 -21.11
C VAL A 359 3.92 15.39 -20.18
N ARG A 360 4.59 15.31 -19.02
CA ARG A 360 4.92 16.50 -18.25
C ARG A 360 5.68 17.46 -19.12
#